data_AF-A0A3D3CDK9-F1
#
_entry.id   AF-A0A3D3CDK9-F1
#
_cell.length_a   1.000
_cell.length_b   1.000
_cell.length_c   1.000
_cell.angle_alpha   90.00
_cell.angle_beta   90.00
_cell.angle_gamma   90.00
#
_symmetry.space_group_name_H-M   'P 1'
#
loop_
_entity.id
_entity.type
_entity.pdbx_description
1 polymer ?
#
loop_
_entity_poly.entity_id
_entity_poly.type
_entity_poly.pdbx_seq_one_letter_code
_entity_poly.pdbx_strand_id
1 'polypeptide(L)'
;MLDIKWIRSNIDEVRTFLANRNNDLDLSPLLAMDEEKRALLSETEELKARRNEGSKKVGMAKAKGEDAAGVMEEMRAIGEKIKEIDLRIAEIDAAL
;
A
#
# COMPACT_ATOMS: atom_id res chain seq x y z
N MET A 1 -16.30 -16.10 -2.01
CA MET A 1 -15.84 -14.80 -2.54
C MET A 1 -14.88 -15.10 -3.68
N LEU A 2 -15.07 -14.50 -4.87
CA LEU A 2 -14.10 -14.66 -5.96
C LEU A 2 -12.79 -13.98 -5.55
N ASP A 3 -11.65 -14.61 -5.82
CA ASP A 3 -10.35 -14.03 -5.51
C ASP A 3 -10.09 -12.84 -6.47
N ILE A 4 -9.86 -11.65 -5.91
CA ILE A 4 -9.56 -10.45 -6.69
C ILE A 4 -8.32 -10.61 -7.57
N LYS A 5 -7.36 -11.46 -7.15
CA LYS A 5 -6.19 -11.82 -7.96
C LYS A 5 -6.59 -12.59 -9.21
N TRP A 6 -7.58 -13.46 -9.11
CA TRP A 6 -8.11 -14.22 -10.24
C TRP A 6 -8.91 -13.32 -11.18
N ILE A 7 -9.76 -12.44 -10.64
CA ILE A 7 -10.52 -11.45 -11.43
C ILE A 7 -9.56 -10.55 -12.22
N ARG A 8 -8.50 -10.05 -11.58
CA ARG A 8 -7.47 -9.22 -12.24
C ARG A 8 -6.76 -9.97 -13.36
N SER A 9 -6.43 -11.24 -13.14
CA SER A 9 -5.70 -12.04 -14.13
C SER A 9 -6.57 -12.50 -15.31
N ASN A 10 -7.89 -12.57 -15.13
CA ASN A 10 -8.84 -13.12 -16.11
C ASN A 10 -9.98 -12.14 -16.41
N ILE A 11 -9.70 -10.84 -16.44
CA ILE A 11 -10.72 -9.78 -16.55
C ILE A 11 -11.65 -9.97 -17.77
N ASP A 12 -11.10 -10.42 -18.90
CA ASP A 12 -11.86 -10.66 -20.13
C ASP A 12 -12.79 -11.87 -20.00
N GLU A 13 -12.36 -12.90 -19.28
CA GLU A 13 -13.17 -14.08 -18.99
C GLU A 13 -14.33 -13.69 -18.05
N VAL A 14 -14.05 -12.88 -17.02
CA VAL A 14 -15.08 -12.38 -16.11
C VAL A 14 -16.10 -11.52 -16.85
N ARG A 15 -15.67 -10.61 -17.73
CA ARG A 15 -16.56 -9.82 -18.58
C ARG A 15 -17.46 -10.70 -19.44
N THR A 16 -16.89 -11.76 -20.03
CA THR A 16 -17.65 -12.72 -20.85
C THR A 16 -18.68 -13.48 -20.01
N PHE A 17 -18.33 -13.92 -18.80
CA PHE A 17 -19.27 -14.56 -17.87
C PHE A 17 -20.39 -13.64 -17.43
N LEU A 18 -20.09 -12.36 -17.15
CA LEU A 18 -21.08 -11.34 -16.79
C LEU A 18 -22.04 -11.08 -17.96
N ALA A 19 -21.51 -10.89 -19.18
CA ALA A 19 -22.31 -10.71 -20.39
C ALA A 19 -23.24 -11.91 -20.66
N ASN A 20 -22.73 -13.14 -20.51
CA ASN A 20 -23.54 -14.36 -20.67
C ASN A 20 -24.68 -14.48 -19.63
N ARG A 21 -24.57 -13.77 -18.50
CA ARG A 21 -25.61 -13.67 -17.48
C ARG A 21 -26.50 -12.42 -17.62
N ASN A 22 -26.38 -11.68 -18.72
CA ASN A 22 -27.02 -10.38 -18.93
C ASN A 22 -26.73 -9.41 -17.77
N ASN A 23 -25.51 -9.45 -17.23
CA ASN A 23 -25.05 -8.60 -16.16
C ASN A 23 -23.98 -7.64 -16.70
N ASP A 24 -24.19 -6.34 -16.53
CA ASP A 24 -23.34 -5.25 -17.01
C ASP A 24 -22.45 -4.67 -15.89
N LEU A 25 -22.23 -5.43 -14.82
CA LEU A 25 -21.38 -5.02 -13.69
C LEU A 25 -20.04 -4.46 -14.17
N ASP A 26 -19.82 -3.18 -13.86
CA ASP A 26 -18.55 -2.51 -14.12
C ASP A 26 -17.50 -2.96 -13.10
N LEU A 27 -16.47 -3.65 -13.58
CA LEU A 27 -15.33 -4.09 -12.78
C LEU A 27 -14.23 -3.03 -12.67
N SER A 28 -14.35 -1.91 -13.38
CA SER A 28 -13.35 -0.84 -13.37
C SER A 28 -13.11 -0.26 -11.96
N PRO A 29 -14.14 0.01 -11.13
CA PRO A 29 -13.94 0.48 -9.76
C PRO A 29 -13.21 -0.54 -8.88
N LEU A 30 -13.54 -1.83 -9.05
CA LEU A 30 -12.91 -2.94 -8.33
C LEU A 30 -11.41 -3.02 -8.65
N LEU A 31 -11.05 -2.92 -9.93
CA LEU A 31 -9.66 -2.94 -10.38
C LEU A 31 -8.89 -1.70 -9.91
N ALA A 32 -9.51 -0.52 -9.92
CA ALA A 32 -8.89 0.71 -9.43
C ALA A 32 -8.57 0.63 -7.94
N MET A 33 -9.50 0.11 -7.13
CA MET A 33 -9.28 -0.12 -5.69
C MET A 33 -8.17 -1.14 -5.43
N ASP A 34 -8.10 -2.24 -6.19
CA ASP A 34 -6.98 -3.20 -6.09
C ASP A 34 -5.64 -2.57 -6.47
N GLU A 35 -5.62 -1.73 -7.51
CA GLU A 35 -4.41 -1.03 -7.93
C GLU A 35 -3.93 -0.02 -6.88
N GLU A 36 -4.85 0.78 -6.33
CA GLU A 36 -4.56 1.70 -5.23
C GLU A 36 -3.99 0.94 -4.03
N LYS A 37 -4.63 -0.16 -3.61
CA LYS A 37 -4.14 -1.00 -2.51
C LYS A 37 -2.72 -1.52 -2.77
N ARG A 38 -2.44 -2.00 -3.98
CA ARG A 38 -1.10 -2.53 -4.32
C ARG A 38 -0.04 -1.43 -4.32
N ALA A 39 -0.37 -0.24 -4.82
CA ALA A 39 0.53 0.91 -4.79
C ALA A 39 0.87 1.32 -3.34
N LEU A 40 -0.16 1.42 -2.49
CA LEU A 40 -0.02 1.75 -1.07
C LEU A 40 0.80 0.70 -0.30
N LEU A 41 0.62 -0.59 -0.60
CA LEU A 41 1.42 -1.66 -0.02
C LEU A 41 2.91 -1.53 -0.41
N SER A 42 3.19 -1.23 -1.68
CA SER A 42 4.56 -1.01 -2.15
C SER A 42 5.20 0.20 -1.46
N GLU A 43 4.48 1.32 -1.40
CA GLU A 43 4.94 2.54 -0.73
C GLU A 43 5.22 2.28 0.76
N THR A 44 4.37 1.51 1.43
CA THR A 44 4.55 1.14 2.83
C THR A 44 5.84 0.36 3.06
N GLU A 45 6.15 -0.61 2.19
CA GLU A 45 7.39 -1.39 2.29
C GLU A 45 8.64 -0.53 2.02
N GLU A 46 8.58 0.39 1.05
CA GLU A 46 9.65 1.36 0.80
C GLU A 46 9.87 2.30 2.00
N LEU A 47 8.79 2.81 2.58
CA LEU A 47 8.84 3.67 3.77
C LEU A 47 9.38 2.91 4.99
N LYS A 48 9.00 1.66 5.20
CA LYS A 48 9.58 0.80 6.25
C LYS A 48 11.07 0.58 6.04
N ALA A 49 11.51 0.34 4.81
CA ALA A 49 12.93 0.20 4.48
C ALA A 49 13.71 1.49 4.79
N ARG A 50 13.19 2.65 4.36
CA ARG A 50 13.77 3.96 4.66
C ARG A 50 13.82 4.25 6.15
N ARG A 51 12.75 3.88 6.89
CA ARG A 51 12.69 4.02 8.35
C ARG A 51 13.79 3.22 9.05
N ASN A 52 13.99 1.98 8.62
CA ASN A 52 15.01 1.09 9.18
C ASN A 52 16.43 1.61 8.88
N GLU A 53 16.66 2.10 7.66
CA GLU A 53 17.94 2.69 7.29
C GLU A 53 18.24 3.96 8.08
N GLY A 54 17.27 4.88 8.20
CA GLY A 54 17.46 6.09 8.98
C GLY A 54 17.64 5.81 10.48
N SER A 55 16.98 4.78 11.03
CA SER A 55 17.21 4.33 12.41
C SER A 55 18.65 3.86 12.64
N LYS A 56 19.24 3.16 11.68
CA LYS A 56 20.67 2.78 11.73
C LYS A 56 21.57 4.01 11.68
N LYS A 57 21.28 4.97 10.79
CA LYS A 57 22.03 6.24 10.69
C LYS A 57 21.98 7.04 12.00
N VAL A 58 20.82 7.11 12.65
CA VAL A 58 20.66 7.75 13.97
C VAL A 58 21.53 7.07 15.02
N GLY A 59 21.56 5.73 15.07
CA GLY A 59 22.40 4.99 16.00
C GLY A 59 23.90 5.27 15.80
N MET A 60 24.33 5.33 14.54
CA MET A 60 25.73 5.66 14.19
C MET A 60 26.10 7.11 14.54
N ALA A 61 25.23 8.07 14.22
CA ALA A 61 25.44 9.48 14.53
C ALA A 61 25.55 9.71 16.05
N LYS A 62 24.62 9.12 16.83
CA LYS A 62 24.67 9.18 18.30
C LYS A 62 25.93 8.54 18.88
N ALA A 63 26.39 7.41 18.32
CA ALA A 63 27.63 6.77 18.75
C ALA A 63 28.88 7.63 18.47
N LYS A 64 28.84 8.48 17.43
CA LYS A 64 29.90 9.45 17.09
C LYS A 64 29.77 10.79 17.83
N GLY A 65 28.70 11.00 18.60
CA GLY A 65 28.40 12.28 19.24
C GLY A 65 27.91 13.36 18.26
N GLU A 66 27.47 12.96 17.06
CA GLU A 66 26.91 13.84 16.04
C GLU A 66 25.41 14.08 16.29
N ASP A 67 24.89 15.22 15.83
CA ASP A 67 23.47 15.53 15.92
C ASP A 67 22.66 14.66 14.94
N ALA A 68 21.63 13.99 15.47
CA ALA A 68 20.74 13.11 14.72
C ALA A 68 19.29 13.62 14.70
N ALA A 69 19.02 14.83 15.20
CA ALA A 69 17.67 15.37 15.35
C ALA A 69 16.89 15.40 14.02
N GLY A 70 17.52 15.86 12.93
CA GLY A 70 16.87 15.92 11.62
C GLY A 70 16.47 14.54 11.06
N VAL A 71 17.34 13.54 11.23
CA VAL A 71 17.03 12.16 10.80
C VAL A 71 15.94 11.56 11.69
N MET A 72 15.96 11.83 13.00
CA MET A 72 14.90 11.38 13.92
C MET A 72 13.54 11.96 13.56
N GLU A 73 13.48 13.22 13.15
CA GLU A 73 12.25 13.88 12.70
C GLU A 73 11.74 13.26 11.39
N GLU A 74 12.63 13.01 10.43
CA GLU A 74 12.26 12.29 9.20
C GLU A 74 11.69 10.89 9.50
N MET A 75 12.30 10.14 10.43
CA MET A 75 11.80 8.82 10.81
C MET A 75 10.43 8.87 11.47
N ARG A 76 10.14 9.94 12.22
CA ARG A 76 8.83 10.17 12.82
C ARG A 76 7.78 10.47 11.76
N ALA A 77 8.08 11.36 10.82
CA ALA A 77 7.19 11.68 9.70
C ALA A 77 6.90 10.44 8.83
N ILE A 78 7.91 9.61 8.57
CA ILE A 78 7.71 8.33 7.87
C ILE A 78 6.79 7.40 8.67
N GLY A 79 6.96 7.34 10.00
CA GLY A 79 6.08 6.54 10.86
C GLY A 79 4.62 7.01 10.85
N GLU A 80 4.37 8.30 10.72
CA GLU A 80 3.02 8.87 10.57
C GLU A 80 2.44 8.54 9.20
N LYS A 81 3.20 8.72 8.11
CA LYS A 81 2.78 8.33 6.76
C LYS A 81 2.41 6.84 6.64
N ILE A 82 3.20 5.95 7.24
CA ILE A 82 2.89 4.51 7.25
C ILE A 82 1.52 4.26 7.89
N LYS A 83 1.20 4.94 9.00
CA LYS A 83 -0.11 4.78 9.65
C LYS A 83 -1.26 5.28 8.79
N GLU A 84 -1.08 6.41 8.11
CA GLU A 84 -2.09 6.95 7.17
C GLU A 84 -2.34 5.97 6.02
N ILE A 85 -1.27 5.39 5.46
CA ILE A 85 -1.38 4.41 4.40
C ILE A 85 -2.04 3.11 4.90
N ASP A 86 -1.65 2.62 6.08
CA ASP A 86 -2.27 1.43 6.69
C ASP A 86 -3.78 1.63 6.91
N LEU A 87 -4.21 2.84 7.34
CA LEU A 87 -5.62 3.18 7.46
C LEU A 87 -6.32 3.17 6.10
N ARG A 88 -5.69 3.74 5.06
CA ARG A 88 -6.24 3.75 3.72
C ARG A 88 -6.39 2.35 3.14
N ILE A 89 -5.42 1.47 3.37
CA ILE A 89 -5.49 0.05 2.99
C ILE A 89 -6.67 -0.62 3.70
N ALA A 90 -6.87 -0.36 5.00
CA ALA A 90 -7.98 -0.92 5.76
C ALA A 90 -9.35 -0.42 5.26
N GLU A 91 -9.46 0.84 4.82
CA GLU A 91 -10.67 1.37 4.18
C GLU A 91 -10.98 0.66 2.86
N ILE A 92 -9.95 0.44 2.03
CA ILE A 92 -10.10 -0.29 0.77
C ILE A 92 -10.54 -1.73 1.04
N ASP A 93 -9.96 -2.39 2.04
CA ASP A 93 -10.31 -3.76 2.43
C ASP A 93 -11.72 -3.87 3.02
N ALA A 94 -12.23 -2.82 3.66
CA ALA A 94 -13.62 -2.79 4.14
C ALA A 94 -14.62 -2.51 3.01
N ALA A 95 -14.18 -1.91 1.90
CA ALA A 95 -15.02 -1.60 0.74
C ALA A 95 -15.09 -2.75 -0.29
N LEU A 96 -14.17 -3.72 -0.22
CA LEU A 96 -14.08 -4.92 -1.07
C LEU A 96 -14.85 -6.12 -0.50
#